data_AF-V7PWI6-F1
#
_entry.id   AF-V7PWI6-F1
#
_cell.length_a   1.000
_cell.length_b   1.000
_cell.length_c   1.000
_cell.angle_alpha   90.00
_cell.angle_beta   90.00
_cell.angle_gamma   90.00
#
_symmetry.space_group_name_H-M   'P 1'
#
loop_
_entity.id
_entity.type
_entity.pdbx_description
1 polymer ?
#
loop_
_entity_poly.entity_id
_entity_poly.type
_entity_poly.pdbx_seq_one_letter_code
_entity_poly.pdbx_strand_id
1 'polypeptide(L)'
;MKNKFLKIKKNKGMTLVELLVVSIIFIIVSSISIFNYNKFNSSISIQNLADDLALSIRKVQGYAIGARGLGLNFDYSYGVNMSIGEQIPYSYPLSSSKSIVIFTDVSGNGQYDYTVDSESFSCGTPSSQNECLEYLTIKNNDKISKIEICNGSDCDIMGINSSINVLFKRPNPEAVFCYKESLSSSCIASVSHVIIYIENGVSQTENKISKSVTIWSTGQIYIN
;
A
#
# COMPACT_ATOMS: atom_id res chain seq x y z
N MET A 1 -40.10 -5.17 -75.32
CA MET A 1 -39.68 -5.26 -73.90
C MET A 1 -38.58 -4.22 -73.65
N LYS A 2 -38.82 -3.20 -72.82
CA LYS A 2 -37.83 -2.16 -72.49
C LYS A 2 -37.07 -2.57 -71.23
N ASN A 3 -35.81 -2.98 -71.36
CA ASN A 3 -34.92 -3.21 -70.23
C ASN A 3 -34.54 -1.87 -69.59
N LYS A 4 -35.04 -1.62 -68.37
CA LYS A 4 -34.61 -0.49 -67.53
C LYS A 4 -33.29 -0.88 -66.86
N PHE A 5 -32.18 -0.31 -67.34
CA PHE A 5 -30.90 -0.40 -66.66
C PHE A 5 -30.93 0.44 -65.36
N LEU A 6 -30.73 -0.21 -64.21
CA LEU A 6 -30.58 0.45 -62.91
C LEU A 6 -29.21 1.15 -62.86
N LYS A 7 -29.21 2.50 -62.82
CA LYS A 7 -27.99 3.29 -62.60
C LYS A 7 -27.59 3.22 -61.12
N ILE A 8 -26.54 2.48 -60.82
CA ILE A 8 -25.87 2.52 -59.52
C ILE A 8 -25.10 3.84 -59.41
N LYS A 9 -25.49 4.71 -58.48
CA LYS A 9 -24.72 5.92 -58.14
C LYS A 9 -23.41 5.50 -57.48
N LYS A 10 -22.27 5.79 -58.10
CA LYS A 10 -20.96 5.70 -57.44
C LYS A 10 -20.82 6.90 -56.51
N ASN A 11 -20.93 6.68 -55.21
CA ASN A 11 -20.52 7.66 -54.21
C ASN A 11 -19.01 7.87 -54.34
N LYS A 12 -18.56 9.13 -54.46
CA LYS A 12 -17.13 9.44 -54.48
C LYS A 12 -16.53 9.07 -53.13
N GLY A 13 -15.39 8.38 -53.14
CA GLY A 13 -14.63 8.06 -51.94
C GLY A 13 -13.97 9.30 -51.32
N MET A 14 -13.38 9.13 -50.14
CA MET A 14 -12.67 10.18 -49.43
C MET A 14 -11.39 10.58 -50.18
N THR A 15 -11.06 11.87 -50.22
CA THR A 15 -9.81 12.35 -50.82
C THR A 15 -8.62 12.03 -49.91
N LEU A 16 -7.41 11.92 -50.48
CA LEU A 16 -6.19 11.63 -49.72
C LEU A 16 -5.91 12.72 -48.67
N VAL A 17 -6.22 13.97 -49.00
CA VAL A 17 -6.08 15.12 -48.08
C VAL A 17 -7.06 15.02 -46.91
N GLU A 18 -8.32 14.64 -47.14
CA GLU A 18 -9.30 14.45 -46.06
C GLU A 18 -8.87 13.34 -45.09
N LEU A 19 -8.31 12.24 -45.59
CA LEU A 19 -7.83 11.13 -44.74
C LEU A 19 -6.67 11.57 -43.84
N LEU A 20 -5.78 12.43 -44.39
CA LEU A 20 -4.65 12.98 -43.66
C LEU A 20 -5.12 13.90 -42.53
N VAL A 21 -6.09 14.78 -42.81
CA VAL A 21 -6.66 15.69 -41.80
C VAL A 21 -7.35 14.90 -40.67
N VAL A 22 -8.16 13.90 -41.01
CA VAL A 22 -8.84 13.06 -40.01
C VAL A 22 -7.83 12.31 -39.13
N SER A 23 -6.76 11.77 -39.72
CA SER A 23 -5.71 11.06 -38.99
C SER A 23 -4.98 11.98 -38.00
N ILE A 24 -4.71 13.23 -38.39
CA ILE A 24 -4.08 14.22 -37.49
C ILE A 24 -4.99 14.52 -36.28
N ILE A 25 -6.27 14.79 -36.53
CA ILE A 25 -7.23 15.06 -35.44
C ILE A 25 -7.33 13.85 -34.51
N PHE A 26 -7.38 12.63 -35.06
CA PHE A 26 -7.42 11.40 -34.28
C PHE A 26 -6.19 11.24 -33.38
N ILE A 27 -4.98 11.49 -33.91
CA ILE A 27 -3.73 11.41 -33.12
C ILE A 27 -3.74 12.44 -31.99
N ILE A 28 -4.18 13.67 -32.25
CA ILE A 28 -4.24 14.74 -31.24
C ILE A 28 -5.19 14.34 -30.10
N VAL A 29 -6.42 13.92 -30.45
CA VAL A 29 -7.42 13.52 -29.45
C VAL A 29 -6.96 12.29 -28.66
N SER A 30 -6.39 11.30 -29.34
CA SER A 30 -5.87 10.08 -28.70
C SER A 30 -4.73 10.40 -27.72
N SER A 31 -3.83 11.32 -28.07
CA SER A 31 -2.72 11.74 -27.22
C SER A 31 -3.24 12.34 -25.90
N ILE A 32 -4.20 13.27 -25.97
CA ILE A 32 -4.80 13.89 -24.78
C ILE A 32 -5.46 12.82 -23.88
N SER A 33 -6.17 11.87 -24.48
CA SER A 33 -6.82 10.79 -23.73
C SER A 33 -5.81 9.89 -23.00
N ILE A 34 -4.69 9.53 -23.65
CA ILE A 34 -3.66 8.68 -23.06
C ILE A 34 -2.96 9.38 -21.89
N PHE A 35 -2.64 10.67 -22.02
CA PHE A 35 -2.03 11.44 -20.92
C PHE A 35 -2.94 11.51 -19.69
N ASN A 36 -4.24 11.69 -19.89
CA ASN A 36 -5.21 11.71 -18.79
C ASN A 36 -5.40 10.33 -18.15
N TYR A 37 -5.34 9.26 -18.94
CA TYR A 37 -5.46 7.89 -18.45
C TYR A 37 -4.36 7.54 -17.43
N ASN A 38 -3.12 7.94 -17.68
CA ASN A 38 -2.01 7.67 -16.76
C ASN A 38 -2.23 8.30 -15.38
N LYS A 39 -2.70 9.56 -15.32
CA LYS A 39 -3.00 10.24 -14.05
C LYS A 39 -4.15 9.57 -13.29
N PHE A 40 -5.21 9.19 -14.00
CA PHE A 40 -6.34 8.48 -13.43
C PHE A 40 -5.92 7.11 -12.86
N ASN A 41 -5.12 6.35 -13.61
CA ASN A 41 -4.61 5.05 -13.17
C ASN A 41 -3.74 5.17 -11.91
N SER A 42 -2.85 6.17 -11.83
CA SER A 42 -2.08 6.44 -10.61
C SER A 42 -2.96 6.82 -9.42
N SER A 43 -4.01 7.62 -9.64
CA SER A 43 -4.94 8.01 -8.58
C SER A 43 -5.70 6.81 -8.02
N ILE A 44 -6.19 5.91 -8.88
CA ILE A 44 -6.85 4.66 -8.44
C ILE A 44 -5.86 3.79 -7.69
N SER A 45 -4.64 3.65 -8.22
CA SER A 45 -3.60 2.81 -7.61
C SER A 45 -3.29 3.23 -6.17
N ILE A 46 -3.06 4.53 -5.93
CA ILE A 46 -2.81 5.05 -4.57
C ILE A 46 -4.05 4.87 -3.68
N GLN A 47 -5.25 5.13 -4.20
CA GLN A 47 -6.48 4.95 -3.42
C GLN A 47 -6.62 3.49 -2.97
N ASN A 48 -6.46 2.54 -3.88
CA ASN A 48 -6.51 1.11 -3.57
C ASN A 48 -5.45 0.74 -2.53
N LEU A 49 -4.23 1.29 -2.64
CA LEU A 49 -3.17 1.02 -1.65
C LEU A 49 -3.49 1.60 -0.27
N ALA A 50 -4.05 2.81 -0.20
CA ALA A 50 -4.50 3.40 1.06
C ALA A 50 -5.64 2.59 1.69
N ASP A 51 -6.56 2.09 0.86
CA ASP A 51 -7.65 1.21 1.30
C ASP A 51 -7.12 -0.15 1.78
N ASP A 52 -6.21 -0.78 1.04
CA ASP A 52 -5.57 -2.05 1.42
C ASP A 52 -4.81 -1.92 2.75
N LEU A 53 -4.10 -0.81 2.96
CA LEU A 53 -3.45 -0.51 4.23
C LEU A 53 -4.46 -0.38 5.37
N ALA A 54 -5.49 0.45 5.19
CA ALA A 54 -6.51 0.65 6.21
C ALA A 54 -7.29 -0.64 6.52
N LEU A 55 -7.58 -1.46 5.51
CA LEU A 55 -8.20 -2.78 5.65
C LEU A 55 -7.29 -3.76 6.39
N SER A 56 -5.99 -3.75 6.12
CA SER A 56 -5.01 -4.59 6.82
C SER A 56 -4.97 -4.29 8.32
N ILE A 57 -5.01 -3.01 8.69
CA ILE A 57 -5.05 -2.59 10.10
C ILE A 57 -6.37 -3.01 10.75
N ARG A 58 -7.52 -2.80 10.09
CA ARG A 58 -8.83 -3.26 10.59
C ARG A 58 -8.89 -4.78 10.73
N LYS A 59 -8.23 -5.51 9.83
CA LYS A 59 -8.15 -6.97 9.85
C LYS A 59 -7.38 -7.48 11.06
N VAL A 60 -6.23 -6.89 11.40
CA VAL A 60 -5.49 -7.28 12.61
C VAL A 60 -6.19 -6.87 13.90
N GLN A 61 -6.86 -5.71 13.92
CA GLN A 61 -7.73 -5.31 15.02
C GLN A 61 -8.85 -6.35 15.25
N GLY A 62 -9.48 -6.80 14.16
CA GLY A 62 -10.47 -7.88 14.19
C GLY A 62 -9.90 -9.22 14.67
N TYR A 63 -8.67 -9.57 14.29
CA TYR A 63 -8.01 -10.79 14.78
C TYR A 63 -7.73 -10.75 16.29
N ALA A 64 -7.27 -9.60 16.78
CA ALA A 64 -7.04 -9.40 18.21
C ALA A 64 -8.35 -9.47 19.01
N ILE A 65 -9.37 -8.70 18.62
CA ILE A 65 -10.65 -8.64 19.34
C ILE A 65 -11.41 -9.97 19.24
N GLY A 66 -11.39 -10.60 18.06
CA GLY A 66 -12.06 -11.88 17.80
C GLY A 66 -11.38 -13.10 18.42
N ALA A 67 -10.33 -12.90 19.23
CA ALA A 67 -9.53 -13.97 19.83
C ALA A 67 -9.12 -15.02 18.80
N ARG A 68 -8.54 -14.58 17.68
CA ARG A 68 -7.91 -15.52 16.75
C ARG A 68 -6.77 -16.22 17.51
N GLY A 69 -6.75 -17.55 17.44
CA GLY A 69 -5.72 -18.35 18.09
C GLY A 69 -4.70 -18.92 17.11
N LEU A 70 -3.54 -19.28 17.64
CA LEU A 70 -2.60 -20.18 16.99
C LEU A 70 -2.56 -21.46 17.83
N GLY A 71 -3.15 -22.54 17.29
CA GLY A 71 -3.35 -23.77 18.06
C GLY A 71 -4.30 -23.56 19.24
N LEU A 72 -3.81 -23.81 20.45
CA LEU A 72 -4.59 -23.69 21.70
C LEU A 72 -4.41 -22.34 22.41
N ASN A 73 -3.54 -21.47 21.89
CA ASN A 73 -3.23 -20.17 22.48
C ASN A 73 -4.00 -19.05 21.77
N PHE A 74 -4.72 -18.26 22.55
CA PHE A 74 -5.60 -17.18 22.10
C PHE A 74 -5.20 -15.82 22.67
N ASP A 75 -4.01 -15.71 23.24
CA ASP A 75 -3.53 -14.53 23.99
C ASP A 75 -2.48 -13.72 23.23
N TYR A 76 -2.29 -14.01 21.94
CA TYR A 76 -1.36 -13.30 21.08
C TYR A 76 -1.89 -11.92 20.68
N SER A 77 -0.97 -10.98 20.52
CA SER A 77 -1.26 -9.69 19.89
C SER A 77 -1.10 -9.82 18.38
N TYR A 78 -1.95 -9.13 17.62
CA TYR A 78 -1.86 -9.10 16.16
C TYR A 78 -1.50 -7.69 15.72
N GLY A 79 -0.64 -7.59 14.70
CA GLY A 79 -0.15 -6.29 14.26
C GLY A 79 0.19 -6.19 12.78
N VAL A 80 0.41 -4.95 12.36
CA VAL A 80 0.92 -4.61 11.04
C VAL A 80 2.27 -3.96 11.19
N ASN A 81 3.28 -4.49 10.50
CA ASN A 81 4.62 -3.93 10.41
C ASN A 81 4.81 -3.26 9.03
N MET A 82 5.35 -2.04 9.05
CA MET A 82 5.64 -1.23 7.88
C MET A 82 6.98 -0.54 8.05
N SER A 83 7.67 -0.29 6.94
CA SER A 83 8.98 0.37 6.95
C SER A 83 9.11 1.45 5.90
N ILE A 84 10.00 2.41 6.18
CA ILE A 84 10.48 3.38 5.21
C ILE A 84 11.84 2.89 4.70
N GLY A 85 12.01 2.78 3.38
CA GLY A 85 13.25 2.29 2.77
C GLY A 85 13.33 0.76 2.67
N GLU A 86 14.52 0.26 2.37
CA GLU A 86 14.82 -1.17 2.32
C GLU A 86 15.54 -1.54 3.62
N GLN A 87 14.81 -2.13 4.57
CA GLN A 87 15.42 -2.62 5.80
C GLN A 87 16.21 -3.92 5.57
N ILE A 88 16.08 -4.58 4.41
CA ILE A 88 16.78 -5.84 4.13
C ILE A 88 17.46 -5.81 2.75
N PRO A 89 18.79 -6.00 2.68
CA PRO A 89 19.54 -6.04 1.42
C PRO A 89 19.48 -7.39 0.68
N TYR A 90 18.71 -8.38 1.16
CA TYR A 90 18.67 -9.73 0.60
C TYR A 90 17.25 -10.26 0.40
N SER A 91 16.81 -10.28 -0.87
CA SER A 91 15.87 -11.21 -1.53
C SER A 91 14.52 -11.60 -0.90
N TYR A 92 14.15 -11.13 0.29
CA TYR A 92 12.89 -11.49 0.96
C TYR A 92 12.10 -10.24 1.35
N PRO A 93 10.89 -10.04 0.80
CA PRO A 93 10.14 -8.79 0.92
C PRO A 93 9.35 -8.78 2.22
N LEU A 94 10.04 -8.69 3.36
CA LEU A 94 9.35 -8.65 4.64
C LEU A 94 9.01 -7.22 5.00
N SER A 95 9.97 -6.43 5.44
CA SER A 95 9.69 -5.03 5.76
C SER A 95 10.41 -4.09 4.80
N SER A 96 9.64 -3.40 3.97
CA SER A 96 10.14 -2.44 3.01
C SER A 96 9.11 -1.33 2.77
N SER A 97 9.52 -0.26 2.12
CA SER A 97 8.60 0.76 1.60
C SER A 97 7.56 0.21 0.59
N LYS A 98 7.71 -1.03 0.13
CA LYS A 98 6.82 -1.72 -0.80
C LYS A 98 6.09 -2.92 -0.20
N SER A 99 6.10 -3.09 1.12
CA SER A 99 5.39 -4.20 1.76
C SER A 99 4.68 -3.77 3.04
N ILE A 100 3.54 -4.42 3.28
CA ILE A 100 2.77 -4.33 4.52
C ILE A 100 2.71 -5.73 5.08
N VAL A 101 3.31 -5.96 6.25
CA VAL A 101 3.34 -7.29 6.87
C VAL A 101 2.33 -7.35 7.98
N ILE A 102 1.45 -8.34 7.91
CA ILE A 102 0.57 -8.72 9.01
C ILE A 102 1.28 -9.83 9.80
N PHE A 103 1.45 -9.60 11.09
CA PHE A 103 2.15 -10.51 11.97
C PHE A 103 1.37 -10.77 13.26
N THR A 104 1.86 -11.74 14.02
CA THR A 104 1.37 -12.07 15.35
C THR A 104 2.56 -12.13 16.29
N ASP A 105 2.48 -11.35 17.36
CA ASP A 105 3.53 -11.22 18.37
C ASP A 105 3.53 -12.49 19.26
N VAL A 106 4.25 -13.51 18.80
CA VAL A 106 4.40 -14.80 19.47
C VAL A 106 5.44 -14.67 20.59
N SER A 107 6.47 -13.85 20.38
CA SER A 107 7.51 -13.57 21.37
C SER A 107 7.00 -12.72 22.55
N GLY A 108 5.93 -11.94 22.33
CA GLY A 108 5.30 -11.08 23.33
C GLY A 108 6.06 -9.78 23.58
N ASN A 109 6.94 -9.38 22.67
CA ASN A 109 7.81 -8.20 22.81
C ASN A 109 7.24 -6.95 22.14
N GLY A 110 6.06 -7.04 21.50
CA GLY A 110 5.43 -5.94 20.78
C GLY A 110 6.11 -5.58 19.46
N GLN A 111 6.96 -6.46 18.93
CA GLN A 111 7.71 -6.27 17.70
C GLN A 111 7.37 -7.34 16.68
N TYR A 112 7.70 -7.07 15.43
CA TYR A 112 7.68 -8.08 14.39
C TYR A 112 9.05 -8.75 14.31
N ASP A 113 9.10 -10.01 14.74
CA ASP A 113 10.32 -10.82 14.73
C ASP A 113 10.38 -11.78 13.54
N TYR A 114 11.53 -11.81 12.87
CA TYR A 114 11.83 -12.78 11.80
C TYR A 114 13.33 -13.09 11.76
N THR A 115 13.66 -14.35 11.50
CA THR A 115 15.03 -14.81 11.22
C THR A 115 15.24 -15.03 9.74
N VAL A 116 16.30 -14.46 9.18
CA VAL A 116 16.62 -14.50 7.73
C VAL A 116 17.31 -15.82 7.33
N ASP A 117 17.59 -16.68 8.30
CA ASP A 117 18.54 -17.79 8.20
C ASP A 117 17.93 -19.07 7.57
N SER A 118 16.68 -19.01 7.11
CA SER A 118 16.01 -20.15 6.50
C SER A 118 15.91 -19.96 4.98
N GLU A 119 16.44 -20.92 4.22
CA GLU A 119 16.34 -21.03 2.75
C GLU A 119 14.87 -21.15 2.25
N SER A 120 13.89 -20.94 3.11
CA SER A 120 12.46 -20.99 2.84
C SER A 120 11.72 -20.08 3.80
N PHE A 121 11.94 -18.77 3.65
CA PHE A 121 11.06 -17.80 4.30
C PHE A 121 9.62 -18.01 3.79
N SER A 122 8.71 -18.41 4.69
CA SER A 122 7.30 -18.66 4.38
C SER A 122 6.42 -17.94 5.40
N CYS A 123 5.54 -17.05 4.93
CA CYS A 123 4.47 -16.47 5.76
C CYS A 123 3.29 -17.42 5.84
N GLY A 124 2.52 -17.35 6.94
CA GLY A 124 1.28 -18.11 7.12
C GLY A 124 1.31 -19.09 8.28
N THR A 125 2.49 -19.48 8.73
CA THR A 125 2.71 -20.34 9.90
C THR A 125 3.57 -19.61 10.92
N PRO A 126 2.99 -18.64 11.65
CA PRO A 126 3.74 -17.84 12.60
C PRO A 126 4.27 -18.69 13.76
N SER A 127 5.50 -18.37 14.18
CA SER A 127 6.25 -19.04 15.23
C SER A 127 7.21 -18.03 15.88
N SER A 128 7.89 -18.42 16.96
CA SER A 128 8.84 -17.55 17.66
C SER A 128 10.05 -17.11 16.82
N GLN A 129 10.30 -17.74 15.67
CA GLN A 129 11.40 -17.39 14.75
C GLN A 129 10.91 -16.61 13.52
N ASN A 130 9.62 -16.66 13.22
CA ASN A 130 9.02 -15.96 12.11
C ASN A 130 7.56 -15.70 12.42
N GLU A 131 7.24 -14.46 12.73
CA GLU A 131 5.91 -14.05 13.15
C GLU A 131 4.99 -13.66 11.98
N CYS A 132 5.47 -13.80 10.75
CA CYS A 132 4.72 -13.40 9.57
C CYS A 132 3.49 -14.30 9.37
N LEU A 133 2.32 -13.68 9.43
CA LEU A 133 1.04 -14.33 9.13
C LEU A 133 0.67 -14.13 7.66
N GLU A 134 0.81 -12.93 7.15
CA GLU A 134 0.46 -12.56 5.78
C GLU A 134 1.24 -11.31 5.39
N TYR A 135 1.49 -11.10 4.11
CA TYR A 135 2.08 -9.85 3.64
C TYR A 135 1.43 -9.43 2.32
N LEU A 136 1.39 -8.12 2.11
CA LEU A 136 0.91 -7.49 0.90
C LEU A 136 2.11 -6.80 0.24
N THR A 137 2.38 -7.16 -1.01
CA THR A 137 3.40 -6.49 -1.83
C THR A 137 2.76 -5.41 -2.68
N ILE A 138 3.33 -4.21 -2.61
CA ILE A 138 2.96 -3.07 -3.43
C ILE A 138 3.55 -3.27 -4.83
N LYS A 139 2.72 -3.72 -5.77
CA LYS A 139 3.14 -4.11 -7.13
C LYS A 139 3.38 -2.91 -8.06
N ASN A 140 2.65 -1.81 -7.85
CA ASN A 140 2.74 -0.64 -8.70
C ASN A 140 3.97 0.20 -8.37
N ASN A 141 4.14 1.33 -9.06
CA ASN A 141 5.21 2.27 -8.75
C ASN A 141 4.98 3.00 -7.41
N ASP A 142 3.90 2.69 -6.69
CA ASP A 142 3.61 3.29 -5.39
C ASP A 142 4.53 2.74 -4.30
N LYS A 143 4.65 3.52 -3.22
CA LYS A 143 5.42 3.15 -2.03
C LYS A 143 4.96 3.93 -0.81
N ILE A 144 5.28 3.40 0.36
CA ILE A 144 5.25 4.14 1.63
C ILE A 144 6.42 5.13 1.59
N SER A 145 6.11 6.42 1.63
CA SER A 145 7.11 7.48 1.42
C SER A 145 7.65 8.05 2.72
N LYS A 146 6.75 8.29 3.67
CA LYS A 146 7.07 8.81 5.00
C LYS A 146 6.06 8.30 6.01
N ILE A 147 6.51 8.20 7.25
CA ILE A 147 5.68 7.90 8.40
C ILE A 147 5.94 9.00 9.41
N GLU A 148 4.87 9.65 9.85
CA GLU A 148 4.89 10.66 10.90
C GLU A 148 4.32 10.05 12.17
N ILE A 149 5.01 10.31 13.27
CA ILE A 149 4.63 9.88 14.60
C ILE A 149 4.24 11.12 15.38
N CYS A 150 3.03 11.13 15.93
CA CYS A 150 2.47 12.33 16.54
C CYS A 150 2.13 12.12 18.01
N ASN A 151 2.50 13.09 18.85
CA ASN A 151 2.07 13.19 20.24
C ASN A 151 1.24 14.47 20.43
N GLY A 152 -0.07 14.34 20.35
CA GLY A 152 -0.96 15.51 20.28
C GLY A 152 -0.83 16.22 18.94
N SER A 153 -0.43 17.49 18.96
CA SER A 153 -0.21 18.32 17.77
C SER A 153 1.20 18.21 17.18
N ASP A 154 2.16 17.69 17.95
CA ASP A 154 3.56 17.62 17.55
C ASP A 154 3.79 16.32 16.81
N CYS A 155 4.31 16.41 15.58
CA CYS A 155 4.54 15.28 14.69
C CYS A 155 5.98 15.26 14.19
N ASP A 156 6.66 14.14 14.38
CA ASP A 156 8.02 13.90 13.90
C ASP A 156 8.01 12.92 12.73
N ILE A 157 8.81 13.22 11.70
CA ILE A 157 9.00 12.32 10.55
C ILE A 157 10.06 11.28 10.93
N MET A 158 9.72 10.01 10.79
CA MET A 158 10.66 8.91 11.04
C MET A 158 11.81 8.91 10.02
N GLY A 159 13.00 8.47 10.46
CA GLY A 159 14.17 8.36 9.59
C GLY A 159 14.03 7.33 8.46
N ILE A 160 14.97 7.33 7.51
CA ILE A 160 15.05 6.27 6.49
C ILE A 160 15.53 4.97 7.15
N ASN A 161 15.02 3.82 6.71
CA ASN A 161 15.25 2.50 7.32
C ASN A 161 14.67 2.36 8.74
N SER A 162 13.65 3.15 9.04
CA SER A 162 12.83 3.02 10.23
C SER A 162 11.62 2.11 9.97
N SER A 163 11.11 1.48 11.02
CA SER A 163 9.91 0.64 10.96
C SER A 163 8.94 0.97 12.07
N ILE A 164 7.67 0.73 11.82
CA ILE A 164 6.61 0.86 12.80
C ILE A 164 5.75 -0.40 12.81
N ASN A 165 5.42 -0.82 14.02
CA ASN A 165 4.43 -1.83 14.31
C ASN A 165 3.20 -1.15 14.89
N VAL A 166 2.04 -1.50 14.36
CA VAL A 166 0.74 -1.13 14.90
C VAL A 166 0.11 -2.42 15.40
N LEU A 167 0.01 -2.58 16.71
CA LEU A 167 -0.47 -3.79 17.36
C LEU A 167 -1.81 -3.58 18.04
N PHE A 168 -2.59 -4.63 18.10
CA PHE A 168 -3.83 -4.69 18.87
C PHE A 168 -3.78 -5.91 19.77
N LYS A 169 -4.22 -5.73 21.02
CA LYS A 169 -4.25 -6.79 22.02
C LYS A 169 -5.61 -6.82 22.69
N ARG A 170 -6.21 -8.01 22.72
CA ARG A 170 -7.46 -8.24 23.46
C ARG A 170 -7.35 -7.83 24.93
N PRO A 171 -8.46 -7.44 25.56
CA PRO A 171 -9.77 -7.18 24.95
C PRO A 171 -9.91 -5.76 24.34
N ASN A 172 -8.82 -4.99 24.31
CA ASN A 172 -8.87 -3.57 24.02
C ASN A 172 -8.76 -3.29 22.51
N PRO A 173 -9.68 -2.50 21.91
CA PRO A 173 -9.56 -2.06 20.51
C PRO A 173 -8.47 -1.00 20.28
N GLU A 174 -7.84 -0.48 21.34
CA GLU A 174 -6.76 0.50 21.25
C GLU A 174 -5.53 -0.05 20.53
N ALA A 175 -4.94 0.79 19.68
CA ALA A 175 -3.71 0.51 18.97
C ALA A 175 -2.51 0.83 19.87
N VAL A 176 -1.61 -0.14 19.99
CA VAL A 176 -0.28 0.04 20.58
C VAL A 176 0.71 0.23 19.46
N PHE A 177 1.45 1.33 19.50
CA PHE A 177 2.48 1.62 18.52
C PHE A 177 3.83 1.19 19.05
N CYS A 178 4.67 0.71 18.14
CA CYS A 178 6.05 0.38 18.44
C CYS A 178 6.89 0.75 17.23
N TYR A 179 7.63 1.87 17.32
CA TYR A 179 8.48 2.31 16.23
C TYR A 179 9.97 2.12 16.56
N LYS A 180 10.75 1.91 15.50
CA LYS A 180 12.18 1.66 15.52
C LYS A 180 12.84 2.59 14.51
N GLU A 181 13.77 3.42 14.98
CA GLU A 181 14.58 4.30 14.10
C GLU A 181 15.56 3.50 13.23
N SER A 182 15.94 2.31 13.70
CA SER A 182 16.79 1.36 12.99
C SER A 182 16.52 -0.08 13.43
N LEU A 183 16.98 -1.06 12.66
CA LEU A 183 16.80 -2.49 12.96
C LEU A 183 17.25 -2.90 14.38
N SER A 184 18.30 -2.28 14.90
CA SER A 184 18.88 -2.57 16.23
C SER A 184 18.38 -1.66 17.35
N SER A 185 17.55 -0.66 17.03
CA SER A 185 16.97 0.23 18.04
C SER A 185 15.90 -0.48 18.88
N SER A 186 15.75 -0.05 20.13
CA SER A 186 14.63 -0.51 20.97
C SER A 186 13.33 0.15 20.52
N CYS A 187 12.23 -0.57 20.73
CA CYS A 187 10.89 -0.06 20.48
C CYS A 187 10.58 1.19 21.32
N ILE A 188 10.02 2.21 20.68
CA ILE A 188 9.48 3.41 21.35
C ILE A 188 7.95 3.42 21.13
N ALA A 189 7.16 3.60 22.20
CA ALA A 189 5.72 3.29 22.18
C ALA A 189 4.77 4.43 22.60
N SER A 190 5.28 5.62 22.90
CA SER A 190 4.48 6.71 23.48
C SER A 190 4.04 7.74 22.45
N VAL A 191 3.01 7.40 21.67
CA VAL A 191 2.53 8.24 20.56
C VAL A 191 1.00 8.22 20.51
N SER A 192 0.40 9.35 20.20
CA SER A 192 -1.07 9.51 20.18
C SER A 192 -1.70 8.97 18.89
N HIS A 193 -1.03 9.19 17.76
CA HIS A 193 -1.44 8.72 16.45
C HIS A 193 -0.24 8.69 15.50
N VAL A 194 -0.42 7.97 14.39
CA VAL A 194 0.58 7.79 13.32
C VAL A 194 -0.07 8.18 12.00
N ILE A 195 0.68 8.85 11.13
CA ILE A 195 0.25 9.20 9.77
C ILE A 195 1.19 8.53 8.78
N ILE A 196 0.64 7.67 7.93
CA ILE A 196 1.39 6.92 6.93
C ILE A 196 1.10 7.52 5.57
N TYR A 197 2.13 7.98 4.88
CA TYR A 197 1.98 8.58 3.57
C TYR A 197 2.38 7.61 2.48
N ILE A 198 1.52 7.54 1.48
CA ILE A 198 1.67 6.72 0.29
C ILE A 198 1.84 7.66 -0.89
N GLU A 199 2.85 7.42 -1.71
CA GLU A 199 3.10 8.20 -2.92
C GLU A 199 3.28 7.31 -4.13
N ASN A 200 2.89 7.83 -5.30
CA ASN A 200 3.31 7.23 -6.56
C ASN A 200 4.78 7.59 -6.81
N GLY A 201 5.58 6.61 -7.26
CA GLY A 201 7.03 6.76 -7.53
C GLY A 201 7.37 7.62 -8.76
N VAL A 202 6.53 8.59 -9.12
CA VAL A 202 6.85 9.60 -10.14
C VAL A 202 7.93 10.53 -9.59
N SER A 203 9.07 10.60 -10.27
CA SER A 203 10.23 11.40 -9.86
C SER A 203 10.05 12.92 -10.00
N GLN A 204 8.94 13.40 -10.57
CA GLN A 204 8.66 14.82 -10.81
C GLN A 204 7.59 15.32 -9.83
N THR A 205 7.89 16.45 -9.16
CA THR A 205 7.04 17.07 -8.14
C THR A 205 5.67 17.51 -8.65
N GLU A 206 5.54 17.86 -9.93
CA GLU A 206 4.30 18.43 -10.50
C GLU A 206 3.16 17.42 -10.73
N ASN A 207 3.43 16.11 -10.70
CA ASN A 207 2.42 15.06 -10.86
C ASN A 207 2.43 14.05 -9.70
N LYS A 208 3.02 14.42 -8.56
CA LYS A 208 3.07 13.57 -7.39
C LYS A 208 1.68 13.51 -6.75
N ILE A 209 1.05 12.35 -6.88
CA ILE A 209 -0.18 12.04 -6.16
C ILE A 209 0.24 11.36 -4.86
N SER A 210 -0.37 11.77 -3.75
CA SER A 210 -0.15 11.15 -2.44
C SER A 210 -1.45 11.07 -1.67
N LYS A 211 -1.56 10.04 -0.83
CA LYS A 211 -2.60 9.91 0.19
C LYS A 211 -1.98 9.62 1.54
N SER A 212 -2.73 9.84 2.60
CA SER A 212 -2.31 9.45 3.94
C SER A 212 -3.36 8.62 4.67
N VAL A 213 -2.87 7.71 5.50
CA VAL A 213 -3.68 6.90 6.41
C VAL A 213 -3.28 7.27 7.83
N THR A 214 -4.20 7.85 8.59
CA THR A 214 -4.01 8.22 9.98
C THR A 214 -4.60 7.15 10.89
N ILE A 215 -3.82 6.71 11.87
CA ILE A 215 -4.17 5.66 12.82
C ILE A 215 -4.02 6.24 14.22
N TRP A 216 -5.09 6.27 14.99
CA TRP A 216 -5.08 6.75 16.37
C TRP A 216 -4.85 5.61 17.35
N SER A 217 -4.24 5.93 18.49
CA SER A 217 -4.13 5.02 19.65
C SER A 217 -5.48 4.49 20.12
N THR A 218 -6.56 5.24 19.88
CA THR A 218 -7.95 4.81 20.15
C THR A 218 -8.47 3.75 19.16
N GLY A 219 -7.68 3.33 18.17
CA GLY A 219 -8.06 2.38 17.13
C GLY A 219 -8.84 2.99 15.95
N GLN A 220 -9.00 4.32 15.91
CA GLN A 220 -9.64 5.02 14.78
C GLN A 220 -8.71 5.08 13.57
N ILE A 221 -9.24 4.82 12.38
CA ILE A 221 -8.49 4.82 11.12
C ILE A 221 -9.18 5.76 10.14
N TYR A 222 -8.45 6.76 9.67
CA TYR A 222 -8.92 7.78 8.71
C TYR A 222 -8.03 7.78 7.47
N ILE A 223 -8.63 7.96 6.30
CA ILE A 223 -7.92 8.03 5.01
C ILE A 223 -8.14 9.43 4.44
N ASN A 224 -7.05 10.11 4.09
CA ASN A 224 -7.03 11.42 3.42
C ASN A 224 -6.56 11.25 1.97
#